data_AF-A0A5J4PHZ2-F1
#
_entry.id   AF-A0A5J4PHZ2-F1
#
_cell.length_a   1.000
_cell.length_b   1.000
_cell.length_c   1.000
_cell.angle_alpha   90.00
_cell.angle_beta   90.00
_cell.angle_gamma   90.00
#
_symmetry.space_group_name_H-M   'P 1'
#
loop_
_entity.id
_entity.type
_entity.pdbx_description
1 polymer ?
#
loop_
_entity_poly.entity_id
_entity_poly.type
_entity_poly.pdbx_seq_one_letter_code
_entity_poly.pdbx_strand_id
1 'polypeptide(L)'
;MEYNVNKGIGKSVEFKGLKSQYLFIFAGGLLAVFVVFVILYMAGVDQWICIGFGVIAASCLVWLTFNLNAKYGEHGLMKLMAKRQHPRFLINRRIPRRLFRYHKRKEAANA
;
A
#
# COMPACT_ATOMS: atom_id res chain seq x y z
N MET A 1 -28.30 23.03 -18.18
CA MET A 1 -26.83 23.17 -18.08
C MET A 1 -26.25 21.78 -18.23
N GLU A 2 -25.53 21.51 -19.31
CA GLU A 2 -24.77 20.27 -19.48
C GLU A 2 -23.47 20.38 -18.67
N TYR A 3 -23.33 19.52 -17.67
CA TYR A 3 -22.10 19.44 -16.89
C TYR A 3 -21.18 18.42 -17.56
N ASN A 4 -19.97 18.84 -17.94
CA ASN A 4 -18.96 17.93 -18.47
C ASN A 4 -18.37 17.13 -17.30
N VAL A 5 -18.92 15.93 -17.04
CA VAL A 5 -18.45 15.05 -15.97
C VAL A 5 -17.16 14.37 -16.42
N ASN A 6 -16.04 14.81 -15.84
CA ASN A 6 -14.72 14.28 -16.16
C ASN A 6 -14.50 12.93 -15.44
N LYS A 7 -14.64 11.81 -16.17
CA LYS A 7 -14.69 10.43 -15.65
C LYS A 7 -13.39 9.91 -14.98
N GLY A 8 -12.37 10.76 -14.81
CA GLY A 8 -11.10 10.43 -14.18
C GLY A 8 -10.83 11.08 -12.82
N ILE A 9 -11.67 12.04 -12.39
CA ILE A 9 -11.46 12.77 -11.13
C ILE A 9 -11.67 11.80 -9.95
N GLY A 10 -10.63 11.62 -9.13
CA GLY A 10 -10.68 10.76 -7.93
C GLY A 10 -10.34 9.29 -8.16
N LYS A 11 -10.00 8.89 -9.40
CA LYS A 11 -9.47 7.54 -9.64
C LYS A 11 -8.07 7.44 -9.02
N SER A 12 -7.78 6.33 -8.36
CA SER A 12 -6.44 6.07 -7.84
C SER A 12 -5.42 6.04 -8.98
N VAL A 13 -4.19 6.46 -8.69
CA VAL A 13 -3.12 6.44 -9.70
C VAL A 13 -2.84 4.98 -10.10
N GLU A 14 -3.13 4.67 -11.35
CA GLU A 14 -2.90 3.37 -11.97
C GLU A 14 -1.96 3.56 -13.15
N PHE A 15 -0.89 2.78 -13.22
CA PHE A 15 0.02 2.79 -14.35
C PHE A 15 0.02 1.43 -15.03
N LYS A 16 -0.61 1.33 -16.21
CA LYS A 16 -0.75 0.07 -16.98
C LYS A 16 -1.21 -1.14 -16.12
N GLY A 17 -2.18 -0.92 -15.24
CA GLY A 17 -2.72 -1.96 -14.35
C GLY A 17 -1.99 -2.14 -13.01
N LEU A 18 -0.84 -1.48 -12.81
CA LEU A 18 -0.17 -1.39 -11.51
C LEU A 18 -0.87 -0.35 -10.64
N LYS A 19 -1.41 -0.76 -9.48
CA LYS A 19 -2.02 0.16 -8.52
C LYS A 19 -0.94 0.98 -7.78
N SER A 20 -1.32 2.17 -7.31
CA SER A 20 -0.43 3.17 -6.67
C SER A 20 0.61 2.60 -5.71
N GLN A 21 0.22 1.76 -4.75
CA GLN A 21 1.14 1.19 -3.75
C GLN A 21 2.24 0.32 -4.38
N TYR A 22 1.89 -0.51 -5.36
CA TYR A 22 2.86 -1.37 -6.05
C TYR A 22 3.76 -0.57 -6.99
N LEU A 23 3.28 0.56 -7.51
CA LEU A 23 4.11 1.48 -8.30
C LEU A 23 5.23 2.09 -7.45
N PHE A 24 4.95 2.47 -6.20
CA PHE A 24 5.99 2.95 -5.29
C PHE A 24 7.00 1.85 -4.92
N ILE A 25 6.51 0.62 -4.67
CA ILE A 25 7.39 -0.54 -4.41
C ILE A 25 8.28 -0.82 -5.64
N PHE A 26 7.72 -0.73 -6.85
CA PHE A 26 8.44 -0.93 -8.09
C PHE A 26 9.57 0.09 -8.25
N ALA A 27 9.23 1.38 -8.14
CA ALA A 27 10.17 2.47 -8.33
C ALA A 27 11.28 2.45 -7.27
N GLY A 28 10.91 2.26 -5.99
CA GLY A 28 11.88 2.12 -4.90
C GLY A 28 12.77 0.88 -5.06
N GLY A 29 12.20 -0.24 -5.51
CA GLY A 29 12.94 -1.46 -5.80
C GLY A 29 13.94 -1.28 -6.94
N LEU A 30 13.55 -0.62 -8.04
CA LEU A 30 14.46 -0.35 -9.15
C LEU A 30 15.60 0.58 -8.73
N LEU A 31 15.28 1.60 -7.93
CA LEU A 31 16.29 2.49 -7.36
C LEU A 31 17.27 1.73 -6.45
N ALA A 32 16.77 0.82 -5.61
CA ALA A 32 17.61 -0.01 -4.76
C ALA A 32 18.52 -0.95 -5.58
N VAL A 33 17.98 -1.63 -6.60
CA VAL A 33 18.76 -2.48 -7.52
C VAL A 33 19.85 -1.67 -8.21
N PHE A 34 19.53 -0.45 -8.67
CA PHE A 34 20.50 0.46 -9.28
C PHE A 34 21.61 0.84 -8.30
N VAL A 35 21.27 1.25 -7.08
CA VAL A 35 22.27 1.61 -6.06
C VAL A 35 23.19 0.42 -5.76
N VAL A 36 22.63 -0.78 -5.58
CA VAL A 36 23.43 -1.99 -5.35
C VAL A 36 24.34 -2.30 -6.53
N PHE A 37 23.83 -2.17 -7.77
CA PHE A 37 24.63 -2.35 -8.97
C PHE A 37 25.81 -1.37 -9.03
N VAL A 38 25.58 -0.08 -8.74
CA VAL A 38 26.66 0.92 -8.71
C VAL A 38 27.68 0.58 -7.63
N ILE A 39 27.26 0.16 -6.44
CA ILE A 39 28.16 -0.23 -5.36
C ILE A 39 29.02 -1.44 -5.78
N LEU A 40 28.41 -2.48 -6.35
CA LEU A 40 29.14 -3.67 -6.83
C LEU A 40 30.17 -3.31 -7.89
N TYR A 41 29.80 -2.46 -8.85
CA TYR A 41 30.70 -1.99 -9.90
C TYR A 41 31.88 -1.19 -9.32
N MET A 42 31.61 -0.26 -8.39
CA MET A 42 32.65 0.54 -7.73
C MET A 42 33.56 -0.30 -6.83
N ALA A 43 33.06 -1.40 -6.27
CA ALA A 43 33.84 -2.36 -5.50
C ALA A 43 34.77 -3.26 -6.36
N GLY A 44 34.72 -3.12 -7.69
CA GLY A 44 35.58 -3.88 -8.62
C GLY A 44 35.07 -5.29 -8.92
N VAL A 45 33.77 -5.56 -8.72
CA VAL A 45 33.16 -6.84 -9.09
C VAL A 45 33.15 -6.98 -10.62
N ASP A 46 33.42 -8.20 -11.09
CA ASP A 46 33.41 -8.52 -12.53
C ASP A 46 32.11 -8.08 -13.23
N GLN A 47 32.27 -7.57 -14.45
CA GLN A 47 31.19 -6.95 -15.20
C GLN A 47 30.10 -7.97 -15.60
N TRP A 48 30.46 -9.23 -15.89
CA TRP A 48 29.49 -10.28 -16.19
C TRP A 48 28.63 -10.62 -14.97
N ILE A 49 29.24 -10.63 -13.78
CA ILE A 49 28.52 -10.82 -12.52
C ILE A 49 27.56 -9.65 -12.29
N CYS A 50 28.00 -8.40 -12.49
CA CYS A 50 27.15 -7.22 -12.34
C CYS A 50 25.96 -7.25 -13.32
N ILE A 51 26.17 -7.62 -14.58
CA ILE A 51 25.11 -7.75 -15.59
C ILE A 51 24.13 -8.85 -15.19
N GLY A 52 24.63 -10.03 -14.81
CA GLY A 52 23.81 -11.15 -14.36
C GLY A 52 22.94 -10.76 -13.17
N PHE A 53 23.54 -10.11 -12.17
CA PHE A 53 22.81 -9.58 -11.02
C PHE A 53 21.72 -8.59 -11.44
N GLY A 54 22.05 -7.61 -12.29
CA GLY A 54 21.10 -6.58 -12.73
C GLY A 54 19.88 -7.19 -13.44
N VAL A 55 20.10 -8.10 -14.39
CA VAL A 55 19.03 -8.77 -15.14
C VAL A 55 18.15 -9.62 -14.23
N ILE A 56 18.76 -10.44 -13.36
CA ILE A 56 18.04 -11.32 -12.44
C ILE A 56 17.25 -10.49 -11.43
N ALA A 57 17.88 -9.51 -10.78
CA ALA A 57 17.26 -8.68 -9.76
C ALA A 57 16.10 -7.85 -10.33
N ALA A 58 16.28 -7.22 -11.50
CA ALA A 58 15.21 -6.48 -12.16
C ALA A 58 14.04 -7.40 -12.57
N SER A 59 14.33 -8.57 -13.13
CA SER A 59 13.29 -9.55 -13.52
C SER A 59 12.51 -10.05 -12.32
N CYS A 60 13.19 -10.43 -11.24
CA CYS A 60 12.57 -10.83 -9.99
C CYS A 60 11.72 -9.71 -9.39
N LEU A 61 12.21 -8.47 -9.41
CA LEU A 61 11.46 -7.32 -8.90
C LEU A 61 10.18 -7.08 -9.70
N VAL A 62 10.26 -7.07 -11.04
CA VAL A 62 9.08 -6.93 -11.91
C VAL A 62 8.08 -8.04 -11.58
N TRP A 63 8.52 -9.31 -11.61
CA TRP A 63 7.65 -10.45 -11.32
C TRP A 63 6.98 -10.34 -9.95
N LEU A 64 7.75 -10.07 -8.90
CA LEU A 64 7.24 -9.92 -7.53
C LEU A 64 6.22 -8.79 -7.43
N THR A 65 6.50 -7.64 -8.06
CA THR A 65 5.62 -6.48 -7.98
C THR A 65 4.29 -6.73 -8.68
N PHE A 66 4.30 -7.31 -9.88
CA PHE A 66 3.09 -7.65 -10.62
C PHE A 66 2.31 -8.78 -9.94
N ASN A 67 2.99 -9.78 -9.38
CA ASN A 67 2.35 -10.85 -8.61
C ASN A 67 1.65 -10.30 -7.35
N LEU A 68 2.30 -9.40 -6.61
CA LEU A 68 1.69 -8.74 -5.46
C LEU A 68 0.49 -7.87 -5.87
N ASN A 69 0.60 -7.15 -6.98
CA ASN A 69 -0.47 -6.33 -7.54
C ASN A 69 -1.71 -7.18 -7.88
N ALA A 70 -1.52 -8.33 -8.54
CA ALA A 70 -2.60 -9.25 -8.89
C ALA A 70 -3.20 -9.95 -7.65
N LYS A 71 -2.36 -10.37 -6.70
CA LYS A 71 -2.79 -11.16 -5.54
C LYS A 71 -3.57 -10.34 -4.50
N TYR A 72 -3.17 -9.10 -4.26
CA TYR A 72 -3.67 -8.31 -3.13
C TYR A 72 -4.51 -7.10 -3.58
N GLY A 73 -4.33 -6.61 -4.81
CA GLY A 73 -5.05 -5.45 -5.33
C GLY A 73 -4.78 -4.17 -4.52
N GLU A 74 -5.53 -3.11 -4.79
CA GLU A 74 -5.21 -1.76 -4.29
C GLU A 74 -5.18 -1.63 -2.76
N HIS A 75 -6.04 -2.33 -2.03
CA HIS A 75 -6.14 -2.23 -0.58
C HIS A 75 -5.64 -3.46 0.18
N GLY A 76 -5.14 -4.49 -0.52
CA GLY A 76 -4.78 -5.75 0.13
C GLY A 76 -3.57 -5.64 1.05
N LEU A 77 -2.54 -4.89 0.64
CA LEU A 77 -1.37 -4.64 1.51
C LEU A 77 -1.77 -3.83 2.76
N MET A 78 -2.61 -2.81 2.61
CA MET A 78 -3.14 -2.05 3.75
C MET A 78 -3.93 -2.94 4.72
N LYS A 79 -4.80 -3.83 4.22
CA LYS A 79 -5.53 -4.81 5.05
C LYS A 79 -4.58 -5.77 5.76
N LEU A 80 -3.52 -6.23 5.08
CA LEU A 80 -2.51 -7.11 5.68
C LEU A 80 -1.75 -6.42 6.81
N MET A 81 -1.36 -5.16 6.61
CA MET A 81 -0.71 -4.34 7.65
C MET A 81 -1.65 -4.08 8.82
N ALA A 82 -2.92 -3.74 8.56
CA ALA A 82 -3.91 -3.53 9.62
C ALA A 82 -4.11 -4.80 10.47
N LYS A 83 -4.16 -5.98 9.85
CA LYS A 83 -4.24 -7.26 10.58
C LYS A 83 -3.04 -7.48 11.51
N ARG A 84 -1.83 -7.10 11.07
CA ARG A 84 -0.60 -7.22 11.87
C ARG A 84 -0.55 -6.24 13.05
N GLN A 85 -1.20 -5.09 12.92
CA GLN A 85 -1.23 -4.04 13.95
C GLN A 85 -2.38 -4.22 14.95
N HIS A 86 -3.15 -5.32 14.87
CA HIS A 86 -4.27 -5.53 15.78
C HIS A 86 -3.78 -5.72 17.23
N PRO A 87 -4.27 -4.92 18.20
CA PRO A 87 -3.90 -5.06 19.59
C PRO A 87 -4.38 -6.40 20.15
N ARG A 88 -3.57 -7.03 21.00
CA ARG A 88 -3.90 -8.33 21.62
C ARG A 88 -5.06 -8.23 22.61
N PHE A 89 -5.18 -7.08 23.28
CA PHE A 89 -6.24 -6.77 24.23
C PHE A 89 -6.67 -5.32 24.07
N LEU A 90 -7.98 -5.07 24.05
CA LEU A 90 -8.54 -3.73 24.13
C LEU A 90 -8.89 -3.45 25.60
N ILE A 91 -8.01 -2.75 26.33
CA ILE A 91 -8.27 -2.39 27.73
C ILE A 91 -9.07 -1.10 27.79
N ASN A 92 -10.32 -1.19 28.24
CA ASN A 92 -11.16 -0.03 28.47
C ASN A 92 -11.11 0.37 29.96
N ARG A 93 -10.44 1.50 30.27
CA ARG A 93 -10.40 2.07 31.63
C ARG A 93 -11.65 2.90 31.98
N ARG A 94 -12.57 3.10 31.05
CA ARG A 94 -13.83 3.82 31.28
C ARG A 94 -14.91 2.85 31.75
N ILE A 95 -15.76 3.32 32.66
CA ILE A 95 -16.91 2.57 33.16
C ILE A 95 -17.81 2.18 31.96
N PRO A 96 -18.05 0.88 31.67
CA PRO A 96 -18.80 0.41 30.50
C PRO A 96 -20.19 1.05 30.37
N ARG A 97 -20.80 1.37 31.51
CA ARG A 97 -22.10 2.04 31.63
C ARG A 97 -22.14 3.43 30.95
N ARG A 98 -20.99 4.10 30.78
CA ARG A 98 -20.90 5.39 30.06
C ARG A 98 -20.80 5.25 28.54
N LEU A 99 -20.40 4.08 28.03
CA LEU A 99 -20.36 3.81 26.58
C LEU A 99 -21.76 3.51 26.04
N PHE A 100 -22.57 2.80 26.82
CA PHE A 100 -23.99 2.59 26.53
C PHE A 100 -24.84 3.71 27.15
N ARG A 101 -24.61 4.96 26.73
CA ARG A 101 -25.61 6.01 26.99
C ARG A 101 -26.81 5.72 26.10
N TYR A 102 -27.86 5.16 26.71
CA TYR A 102 -29.18 5.09 26.08
C TYR A 102 -29.58 6.50 25.68
N HIS A 103 -29.74 6.75 24.38
CA HIS A 103 -30.33 7.99 23.90
C HIS A 103 -31.78 8.01 24.39
N LYS A 104 -32.03 8.66 25.53
CA LYS A 104 -33.39 8.93 25.99
C LYS A 104 -34.01 9.82 24.90
N ARG A 105 -34.90 9.23 24.10
CA ARG A 105 -35.67 9.93 23.06
C ARG A 105 -36.29 11.14 23.77
N LYS A 106 -35.91 12.35 23.35
CA LYS A 106 -36.58 13.57 23.80
C LYS A 106 -38.00 13.50 23.25
N GLU A 107 -38.93 12.99 24.04
CA GLU A 107 -40.34 13.19 23.76
C GLU A 107 -40.60 14.69 23.86
N ALA A 108 -41.15 15.22 22.77
CA ALA A 108 -41.51 16.61 22.62
C ALA A 108 -42.53 16.99 23.69
N ALA A 109 -42.06 17.65 24.75
CA ALA A 109 -42.92 18.35 25.68
C ALA A 109 -43.34 19.68 25.01
N ASN A 110 -44.43 19.63 24.24
CA ASN A 110 -45.28 20.76 23.91
C ASN A 110 -46.72 20.22 23.89
N ALA A 111 -47.39 20.33 25.03
CA ALA A 111 -48.84 20.24 25.17
C ALA A 111 -49.26 21.42 26.05
#